data_AF-G4XP81-F1
#
_entry.id   AF-G4XP81-F1
#
_cell.length_a   1.000
_cell.length_b   1.000
_cell.length_c   1.000
_cell.angle_alpha   90.00
_cell.angle_beta   90.00
_cell.angle_gamma   90.00
#
_symmetry.space_group_name_H-M   'P 1'
#
loop_
_entity.id
_entity.type
_entity.pdbx_description
1 polymer ?
#
loop_
_entity_poly.entity_id
_entity_poly.type
_entity_poly.pdbx_seq_one_letter_code
_entity_poly.pdbx_strand_id
1 'polypeptide(L)' 'MTSDFFEAWFQKFLLPTLTTLSVIIMDNVRFHRLGKLELLCEEFGHKLLPSSSLLT' A
#
# COMPACT_ATOMS: atom_id res chain seq x y z
N MET A 1 15.31 -5.07 -0.75
CA MET A 1 13.95 -5.51 -0.37
C MET A 1 13.30 -6.12 -1.61
N THR A 2 12.67 -7.28 -1.51
CA THR A 2 11.92 -7.90 -2.63
C THR A 2 10.44 -7.54 -2.51
N SER A 3 9.70 -7.60 -3.63
CA SER A 3 8.24 -7.37 -3.63
C SER A 3 7.51 -8.29 -2.65
N ASP A 4 7.82 -9.58 -2.65
CA ASP A 4 7.14 -10.56 -1.77
C ASP A 4 7.42 -10.28 -0.29
N PHE A 5 8.65 -9.90 0.07
CA PHE A 5 8.97 -9.53 1.45
C PHE A 5 8.23 -8.27 1.87
N PHE A 6 8.24 -7.25 1.00
CA PHE A 6 7.56 -5.99 1.27
C PHE A 6 6.05 -6.21 1.45
N GLU A 7 5.41 -6.95 0.55
CA GLU A 7 3.98 -7.23 0.62
C GLU A 7 3.60 -8.04 1.87
N ALA A 8 4.40 -9.05 2.21
CA ALA A 8 4.19 -9.81 3.44
C ALA A 8 4.32 -8.92 4.69
N TRP A 9 5.29 -8.01 4.69
CA TRP A 9 5.45 -7.05 5.79
C TRP A 9 4.29 -6.04 5.84
N PHE A 10 3.92 -5.48 4.69
CA PHE A 10 2.86 -4.50 4.52
C PHE A 10 1.54 -5.06 5.05
N GLN A 11 1.18 -6.28 4.62
CA GLN A 11 -0.04 -6.95 5.06
C GLN A 11 -0.01 -7.37 6.53
N LYS A 12 1.10 -7.92 7.04
CA LYS A 12 1.14 -8.48 8.39
C LYS A 12 1.41 -7.45 9.49
N PHE A 13 2.06 -6.35 9.17
CA PHE A 13 2.50 -5.38 10.17
C PHE A 13 1.94 -3.98 9.93
N LEU A 14 1.99 -3.45 8.70
CA LEU A 14 1.55 -2.07 8.48
C LEU A 14 0.02 -1.94 8.53
N LEU A 15 -0.70 -2.64 7.65
CA LEU A 15 -2.16 -2.50 7.55
C LEU A 15 -2.90 -2.74 8.87
N PRO A 16 -2.56 -3.76 9.70
CA PRO A 16 -3.24 -3.99 10.97
C PRO A 16 -3.05 -2.87 12.01
N THR A 17 -2.04 -2.01 11.85
CA THR A 17 -1.81 -0.88 12.77
C THR A 17 -2.65 0.35 12.43
N LEU A 18 -3.26 0.39 11.24
CA LEU A 18 -4.08 1.49 10.78
C LEU A 18 -5.53 1.30 11.27
N THR A 19 -5.81 1.75 12.50
CA THR A 19 -7.13 1.60 13.13
C THR A 19 -8.21 2.54 12.59
N THR A 20 -7.83 3.46 11.69
CA THR A 20 -8.73 4.42 11.03
C THR A 20 -8.58 4.32 9.53
N LEU A 21 -9.70 4.50 8.82
CA LEU A 21 -9.73 4.48 7.36
C LEU A 21 -8.76 5.54 6.83
N SER A 22 -7.67 5.07 6.21
CA SER A 22 -6.55 5.89 5.78
C SER A 22 -6.39 5.83 4.26
N VAL A 23 -5.85 6.91 3.71
CA VAL A 23 -5.30 6.95 2.35
C VAL A 23 -3.81 6.74 2.45
N ILE A 24 -3.31 5.68 1.82
CA ILE A 24 -1.90 5.30 1.81
C ILE A 24 -1.27 5.85 0.54
N ILE A 25 -0.21 6.64 0.68
CA ILE A 25 0.56 7.18 -0.43
C ILE A 25 1.95 6.57 -0.36
N MET A 26 2.45 6.11 -1.50
CA MET A 26 3.76 5.46 -1.60
C MET A 26 4.61 6.08 -2.71
N ASP A 27 5.93 6.05 -2.51
CA ASP A 27 6.90 6.41 -3.54
C ASP A 27 6.90 5.37 -4.68
N ASN A 28 7.21 5.84 -5.89
CA ASN A 28 7.16 5.02 -7.09
C ASN A 28 8.43 4.15 -7.22
N VAL A 29 8.56 3.16 -6.34
CA VAL A 29 9.65 2.20 -6.41
C VAL A 29 9.22 0.98 -7.22
N ARG A 30 10.09 0.54 -8.14
CA ARG A 30 9.79 -0.53 -9.12
C ARG A 30 9.37 -1.87 -8.50
N PHE A 31 9.62 -2.08 -7.21
CA PHE A 31 9.22 -3.31 -6.51
C PHE A 31 7.82 -3.22 -5.86
N HIS A 32 7.14 -2.07 -5.92
CA HIS A 32 5.73 -1.95 -5.54
C HIS A 32 4.86 -2.49 -6.68
N ARG A 33 4.33 -3.70 -6.52
CA ARG A 33 3.28 -4.22 -7.41
C ARG A 33 1.97 -3.53 -7.05
N LEU A 34 1.76 -2.32 -7.57
CA LEU A 34 0.61 -1.43 -7.26
C LEU A 34 -0.72 -2.18 -7.19
N GLY A 35 -1.04 -3.01 -8.18
CA GLY A 35 -2.31 -3.76 -8.19
C GLY A 35 -2.44 -4.76 -7.01
N LYS A 36 -1.34 -5.38 -6.57
CA LYS A 36 -1.39 -6.27 -5.40
C LYS A 36 -1.56 -5.49 -4.10
N LEU A 37 -0.88 -4.34 -3.98
CA LEU A 37 -1.00 -3.45 -2.82
C LEU A 37 -2.37 -2.80 -2.73
N GLU A 38 -2.97 -2.43 -3.86
CA GLU A 38 -4.32 -1.87 -3.92
C GLU A 38 -5.35 -2.86 -3.38
N LEU A 39 -5.33 -4.11 -3.85
CA LEU A 39 -6.19 -5.18 -3.31
C LEU A 39 -6.01 -5.38 -1.80
N LEU A 40 -4.76 -5.39 -1.32
CA LEU A 40 -4.48 -5.50 0.11
C LEU A 40 -5.03 -4.30 0.90
N CYS A 41 -4.96 -3.09 0.36
CA CYS A 41 -5.54 -1.91 0.99
C CYS A 41 -7.07 -2.03 1.04
N GLU A 42 -7.72 -2.40 -0.05
CA GLU A 42 -9.18 -2.57 -0.15
C GLU A 42 -9.71 -3.61 0.84
N GLU A 43 -9.02 -4.75 1.00
CA GLU A 43 -9.35 -5.79 1.99
C GLU A 43 -9.37 -5.26 3.43
N PHE A 44 -8.57 -4.23 3.72
CA PHE A 44 -8.50 -3.57 5.04
C PHE A 44 -9.32 -2.26 5.10
N GLY A 45 -10.04 -1.91 4.03
CA GLY A 45 -10.84 -0.67 3.94
C GLY A 45 -10.03 0.60 3.67
N HIS A 46 -8.77 0.47 3.25
CA HIS A 46 -7.90 1.60 2.92
C HIS A 46 -7.86 1.86 1.41
N LYS A 47 -7.45 3.08 1.04
CA LYS A 47 -7.23 3.45 -0.36
C LYS A 47 -5.74 3.64 -0.62
N LEU A 48 -5.23 3.04 -1.69
CA LEU A 48 -3.88 3.31 -2.18
C LEU A 48 -3.93 4.43 -3.24
N LEU A 49 -3.04 5.41 -3.12
CA LEU A 49 -2.81 6.41 -4.16
C LEU A 49 -1.33 6.39 -4.58
N PRO A 50 -1.02 6.32 -5.88
CA PRO A 50 0.34 6.55 -6.33
C PRO A 50 0.71 8.02 -6.10
N SER A 51 1.98 8.28 -5.74
CA SER A 51 2.46 9.65 -5.49
C SER A 51 2.23 10.60 -6.68
N SER A 52 2.14 10.10 -7.92
CA SER A 52 1.80 10.89 -9.11
C SER A 52 0.40 11.51 -9.06
N SER A 53 -0.53 10.95 -8.29
CA SER A 53 -1.91 11.46 -8.15
C SER A 53 -2.03 12.71 -7.28
N LEU A 54 -0.94 13.14 -6.63
CA LEU A 54 -0.92 14.34 -5.79
C LEU A 54 -0.42 15.60 -6.52
N LEU A 55 -0.02 15.46 -7.78
CA LEU A 55 0.54 16.53 -8.60
C LEU A 55 -0.45 17.10 -9.63
N THR A 56 -1.73 16.70 -9.54
CA THR A 56 -2.85 17.10 -10.42
C THR A 56 -3.96 17.72 -9.60
#